data_AF-A0AAW2QA72-F1
#
_entry.id   AF-A0AAW2QA72-F1
#
_cell.length_a   1.000
_cell.length_b   1.000
_cell.length_c   1.000
_cell.angle_alpha   90.00
_cell.angle_beta   90.00
_cell.angle_gamma   90.00
#
_symmetry.space_group_name_H-M   'P 1'
#
loop_
_entity.id
_entity.type
_entity.pdbx_description
1 polymer ?
#
loop_
_entity_poly.entity_id
_entity_poly.type
_entity_poly.pdbx_seq_one_letter_code
_entity_poly.pdbx_strand_id
1 'polypeptide(L)'
;MADVGQETVDFAALVGRAAAESYISLKELVEKSKSSELLSDSEKKIMILKYIVKTQQRMLRLNVLAKWCQQVPLIQYCQQLASTLSSHDTCFTQAADSMFFMHEGLQQARAPIYDVPSAIEVLLTGTYQRLPKCVEDVGMQSTLNGDQQGPALKKLDTLVRSKLLEVSLPKEITEIKVSDGVVLLRVDGEFKVLVTLGYRGHLSMWRILHLELLVGGEWAGEGGRIKTTCSWG
;
A
#
# COMPACT_ATOMS: atom_id res chain seq x y z
N MET A 1 -7.03 36.12 13.21
CA MET A 1 -7.31 35.61 11.86
C MET A 1 -7.21 36.80 10.94
N ALA A 2 -6.22 36.76 10.04
CA ALA A 2 -5.75 37.91 9.29
C ALA A 2 -6.82 38.35 8.27
N ASP A 3 -7.25 39.60 8.39
CA ASP A 3 -8.08 40.27 7.41
C ASP A 3 -7.30 40.33 6.10
N VAL A 4 -7.90 39.82 5.02
CA VAL A 4 -7.28 39.74 3.71
C VAL A 4 -7.08 41.16 3.19
N GLY A 5 -5.84 41.65 3.27
CA GLY A 5 -5.23 42.51 2.25
C GLY A 5 -5.93 43.83 1.93
N GLN A 6 -6.47 44.54 2.92
CA GLN A 6 -6.86 45.92 2.74
C GLN A 6 -5.77 46.87 3.22
N GLU A 7 -4.72 47.04 2.41
CA GLU A 7 -3.93 48.27 2.44
C GLU A 7 -4.81 49.42 1.92
N THR A 8 -5.86 49.78 2.67
CA THR A 8 -6.66 50.96 2.37
C THR A 8 -5.85 52.18 2.74
N VAL A 9 -5.52 52.98 1.74
CA VAL A 9 -4.82 54.25 1.92
C VAL A 9 -5.86 55.32 2.25
N ASP A 10 -5.62 56.07 3.32
CA ASP A 10 -6.46 57.21 3.66
C ASP A 10 -6.45 58.26 2.54
N PHE A 11 -7.65 58.73 2.17
CA PHE A 11 -7.81 59.69 1.10
C PHE A 11 -7.14 61.03 1.44
N ALA A 12 -7.17 61.47 2.71
CA ALA A 12 -6.51 62.70 3.10
C ALA A 12 -4.98 62.61 2.93
N ALA A 13 -4.38 61.46 3.27
CA ALA A 13 -2.97 61.19 3.02
C ALA A 13 -2.63 61.15 1.51
N LEU A 14 -3.54 60.67 0.66
CA LEU A 14 -3.37 60.68 -0.79
C LEU A 14 -3.40 62.11 -1.36
N VAL A 15 -4.38 62.92 -0.93
CA VAL A 15 -4.51 64.33 -1.32
C VAL A 15 -3.28 65.13 -0.87
N GLY A 16 -2.85 64.95 0.38
CA GLY A 16 -1.66 65.62 0.93
C GLY A 16 -0.38 65.27 0.16
N ARG A 17 -0.17 63.99 -0.16
CA ARG A 17 0.97 63.57 -0.99
C ARG A 17 0.90 64.13 -2.41
N ALA A 18 -0.28 64.11 -3.05
CA ALA A 18 -0.44 64.66 -4.39
C ALA A 18 -0.19 66.18 -4.44
N ALA A 19 -0.61 66.92 -3.41
CA ALA A 19 -0.36 68.35 -3.29
C ALA A 19 1.13 68.64 -3.05
N ALA A 20 1.78 67.91 -2.13
CA ALA A 20 3.21 68.05 -1.84
C ALA A 20 4.06 67.75 -3.08
N GLU A 21 3.75 66.67 -3.80
CA GLU A 21 4.48 66.29 -5.02
C GLU A 21 4.26 67.30 -6.16
N SER A 22 3.06 67.87 -6.28
CA SER A 22 2.79 68.96 -7.24
C SER A 22 3.62 70.21 -6.89
N TYR A 23 3.72 70.55 -5.61
CA TYR A 23 4.54 71.68 -5.16
C TYR A 23 6.04 71.46 -5.41
N ILE A 24 6.56 70.26 -5.12
CA ILE A 24 7.96 69.90 -5.38
C ILE A 24 8.24 69.97 -6.90
N SER A 25 7.35 69.38 -7.72
CA SER A 25 7.51 69.39 -9.17
C SER A 25 7.45 70.81 -9.76
N LEU A 26 6.64 71.71 -9.18
CA LEU A 26 6.64 73.13 -9.55
C LEU A 26 7.96 73.80 -9.16
N LYS A 27 8.44 73.56 -7.94
CA LYS A 27 9.70 74.13 -7.44
C LYS A 27 10.88 73.70 -8.31
N GLU A 28 10.96 72.43 -8.67
CA GLU A 28 11.97 71.91 -9.60
C GLU A 28 11.88 72.56 -10.99
N LEU A 29 10.66 72.81 -11.50
CA LEU A 29 10.47 73.49 -12.77
C LEU A 29 10.95 74.94 -12.70
N VAL A 30 10.64 75.65 -11.61
CA VAL A 30 11.11 77.02 -11.37
C VAL A 30 12.63 77.07 -11.28
N GLU A 31 13.27 76.18 -10.54
CA GLU A 31 14.74 76.12 -10.45
C GLU A 31 15.38 75.77 -11.81
N LYS A 32 14.81 74.84 -12.58
CA LYS A 32 15.25 74.55 -13.97
C LYS A 32 15.09 75.75 -14.89
N SER A 33 14.04 76.56 -14.71
CA SER A 33 13.81 77.76 -15.52
C SER A 33 14.78 78.90 -15.21
N LYS A 34 15.22 79.02 -13.95
CA LYS A 34 16.20 80.03 -13.50
C LYS A 34 17.64 79.64 -13.83
N SER A 35 18.02 78.39 -13.59
CA SER A 35 19.37 77.88 -13.86
C SER A 35 19.68 77.76 -15.36
N SER A 36 18.64 77.75 -16.19
CA SER A 36 18.76 77.66 -17.64
C SER A 36 18.47 79.00 -18.30
N GLU A 37 19.35 79.98 -18.06
CA GLU A 37 19.37 81.26 -18.80
C GLU A 37 19.64 81.08 -20.30
N LEU A 38 20.07 79.88 -20.73
CA LEU A 38 20.36 79.50 -22.12
C LEU A 38 19.18 78.89 -22.90
N LEU A 39 18.06 78.55 -22.25
CA LEU A 39 16.88 77.98 -22.94
C LEU A 39 16.03 79.07 -23.60
N SER A 40 15.56 78.78 -24.82
CA SER A 40 14.68 79.67 -25.56
C SER A 40 13.33 79.86 -24.83
N ASP A 41 12.76 81.05 -24.90
CA ASP A 41 11.45 81.34 -24.29
C ASP A 41 10.33 80.40 -24.78
N SER A 42 10.46 79.88 -26.01
CA SER A 42 9.59 78.84 -26.57
C SER A 42 9.63 77.54 -25.78
N GLU A 43 10.82 77.07 -25.41
CA GLU A 43 10.99 75.80 -24.67
C GLU A 43 10.49 75.94 -23.23
N LYS A 44 10.73 77.10 -22.60
CA LYS A 44 10.21 77.42 -21.26
C LYS A 44 8.68 77.37 -21.24
N LYS A 45 8.02 77.98 -22.22
CA LYS A 45 6.54 77.95 -22.37
C LYS A 45 6.02 76.53 -22.56
N ILE A 46 6.68 75.71 -23.38
CA ILE A 46 6.30 74.30 -23.59
C ILE A 46 6.44 73.48 -22.30
N MET A 47 7.51 73.68 -21.52
CA MET A 47 7.68 72.97 -20.25
C MET A 47 6.61 73.34 -19.22
N ILE A 48 6.27 74.63 -19.10
CA ILE A 48 5.20 75.10 -18.21
C ILE A 48 3.85 74.50 -18.63
N LEU A 49 3.53 74.53 -19.94
CA LEU A 49 2.29 73.93 -20.46
C LEU A 49 2.21 72.43 -20.16
N LYS A 50 3.30 71.69 -20.38
CA LYS A 50 3.35 70.25 -20.04
C LYS A 50 3.11 70.01 -18.56
N TYR A 51 3.68 70.84 -17.68
CA TYR A 51 3.45 70.74 -16.25
C TYR A 51 1.99 71.02 -15.87
N ILE A 52 1.39 72.08 -16.40
CA ILE A 52 -0.01 72.43 -16.11
C ILE A 52 -0.94 71.30 -16.54
N VAL A 53 -0.78 70.75 -17.75
CA VAL A 53 -1.62 69.64 -18.24
C VAL A 53 -1.44 68.39 -17.36
N LYS A 54 -0.20 68.04 -16.99
CA LYS A 54 0.08 66.90 -16.11
C LYS A 54 -0.58 67.07 -14.73
N THR A 55 -0.47 68.26 -14.14
CA THR A 55 -1.08 68.57 -12.84
C THR A 55 -2.60 68.58 -12.93
N GLN A 56 -3.17 69.17 -13.98
CA GLN A 56 -4.62 69.17 -14.23
C GLN A 56 -5.18 67.74 -14.33
N GLN A 57 -4.52 66.86 -15.09
CA GLN A 57 -4.92 65.46 -15.21
C GLN A 57 -4.87 64.73 -13.86
N ARG A 58 -3.85 65.00 -13.04
CA ARG A 58 -3.72 64.41 -11.70
C ARG A 58 -4.84 64.89 -10.76
N MET A 59 -5.16 66.18 -10.78
CA MET A 59 -6.25 66.74 -9.98
C MET A 59 -7.63 66.24 -10.43
N LEU A 60 -7.83 66.03 -11.74
CA LEU A 60 -9.04 65.41 -12.29
C LEU A 60 -9.21 63.97 -11.79
N ARG A 61 -8.15 63.16 -11.83
CA ARG A 61 -8.19 61.78 -11.28
C ARG A 61 -8.50 61.78 -9.78
N LEU A 62 -7.92 62.70 -9.03
CA LEU A 62 -8.19 62.87 -7.59
C LEU A 62 -9.64 63.29 -7.32
N ASN A 63 -10.23 64.14 -8.17
CA ASN A 63 -11.63 64.54 -8.07
C ASN A 63 -12.57 63.35 -8.33
N VAL A 64 -12.28 62.53 -9.34
CA VAL A 64 -13.03 61.29 -9.56
C VAL A 64 -12.96 60.40 -8.32
N LEU A 65 -11.78 60.17 -7.76
CA LEU A 65 -11.64 59.39 -6.53
C LEU A 65 -12.44 59.99 -5.36
N ALA A 66 -12.44 61.31 -5.19
CA ALA A 66 -13.23 61.98 -4.16
C ALA A 66 -14.74 61.71 -4.29
N LYS A 67 -15.27 61.69 -5.53
CA LYS A 67 -16.68 61.33 -5.78
C LYS A 67 -16.97 59.87 -5.44
N TRP A 68 -16.04 58.96 -5.75
CA TRP A 68 -16.16 57.54 -5.40
C TRP A 68 -16.03 57.29 -3.90
N CYS A 69 -15.25 58.10 -3.18
CA CYS A 69 -15.12 58.01 -1.73
C CYS A 69 -16.45 58.19 -0.98
N GLN A 70 -17.45 58.86 -1.57
CA GLN A 70 -18.78 58.99 -0.99
C GLN A 70 -19.50 57.63 -0.85
N GLN A 71 -19.15 56.64 -1.67
CA GLN A 71 -19.75 55.30 -1.66
C GLN A 71 -18.96 54.29 -0.82
N VAL A 72 -17.90 54.72 -0.12
CA VAL A 72 -17.06 53.84 0.71
C VAL A 72 -17.85 53.05 1.75
N PRO A 73 -18.86 53.61 2.46
CA PRO A 73 -19.64 52.83 3.42
C PRO A 73 -20.36 51.62 2.79
N LEU A 74 -20.84 51.77 1.56
CA LEU A 74 -21.50 50.69 0.81
C LEU A 74 -20.48 49.61 0.40
N ILE A 75 -19.30 50.03 -0.07
CA ILE A 75 -18.21 49.12 -0.43
C ILE A 75 -17.74 48.33 0.80
N GLN A 76 -17.59 48.99 1.94
CA GLN A 76 -17.20 48.35 3.20
C GLN A 76 -18.24 47.32 3.65
N TYR A 77 -19.53 47.64 3.53
CA TYR A 77 -20.60 46.68 3.81
C TYR A 77 -20.55 45.48 2.86
N CYS A 78 -20.37 45.69 1.56
CA CYS A 78 -20.23 44.60 0.59
C CYS A 78 -18.98 43.74 0.86
N GLN A 79 -17.88 44.33 1.34
CA GLN A 79 -16.67 43.60 1.72
C GLN A 79 -16.90 42.74 2.96
N GLN A 80 -17.60 43.26 3.97
CA GLN A 80 -18.03 42.48 5.14
C GLN A 80 -18.95 41.33 4.73
N LEU A 81 -19.88 41.56 3.80
CA LEU A 81 -20.76 40.51 3.29
C LEU A 81 -19.98 39.45 2.50
N ALA A 82 -18.98 39.85 1.72
CA ALA A 82 -18.13 38.93 0.99
C ALA A 82 -17.27 38.07 1.96
N SER A 83 -16.77 38.65 3.05
CA SER A 83 -15.99 37.92 4.05
C SER A 83 -16.85 36.94 4.87
N THR A 84 -18.09 37.31 5.22
CA THR A 84 -19.02 36.38 5.86
C THR A 84 -19.39 35.23 4.91
N LEU A 85 -19.66 35.53 3.64
CA LEU A 85 -19.95 34.52 2.63
C LEU A 85 -18.78 33.53 2.43
N SER A 86 -17.55 34.05 2.35
CA SER A 86 -16.34 33.21 2.26
C SER A 86 -16.13 32.34 3.50
N SER A 87 -16.49 32.85 4.69
CA SER A 87 -16.45 32.08 5.93
C SER A 87 -17.48 30.95 5.92
N HIS A 88 -18.69 31.18 5.40
CA HIS A 88 -19.70 30.14 5.24
C HIS A 88 -19.28 29.05 4.25
N ASP A 89 -18.70 29.42 3.11
CA ASP A 89 -18.18 28.47 2.11
C ASP A 89 -17.09 27.56 2.71
N THR A 90 -16.18 28.16 3.48
CA THR A 90 -15.16 27.41 4.23
C THR A 90 -15.80 26.46 5.25
N CYS A 91 -16.84 26.92 5.97
CA CYS A 91 -17.56 26.11 6.95
C CYS A 91 -18.25 24.91 6.30
N PHE A 92 -18.87 25.06 5.13
CA PHE A 92 -19.49 23.94 4.40
C PHE A 92 -18.46 22.88 3.99
N THR A 93 -17.32 23.32 3.49
CA THR A 93 -16.21 22.42 3.12
C THR A 93 -15.71 21.67 4.37
N GLN A 94 -15.46 22.39 5.46
CA GLN A 94 -15.01 21.78 6.72
C GLN A 94 -16.04 20.80 7.30
N ALA A 95 -17.34 21.13 7.23
CA ALA A 95 -18.39 20.24 7.69
C ALA A 95 -18.43 18.95 6.86
N ALA A 96 -18.31 19.05 5.53
CA ALA A 96 -18.24 17.88 4.66
C ALA A 96 -17.03 16.99 4.99
N ASP A 97 -15.84 17.59 5.16
CA ASP A 97 -14.63 16.87 5.54
C ASP A 97 -14.80 16.18 6.91
N SER A 98 -15.37 16.88 7.89
CA SER A 98 -15.62 16.32 9.23
C SER A 98 -16.54 15.10 9.19
N MET A 99 -17.58 15.13 8.36
CA MET A 99 -18.50 14.01 8.18
C MET A 99 -17.81 12.83 7.49
N PHE A 100 -16.95 13.11 6.51
CA PHE A 100 -16.17 12.08 5.82
C PHE A 100 -15.24 11.33 6.78
N PHE A 101 -14.47 12.06 7.59
CA PHE A 101 -13.59 11.45 8.59
C PHE A 101 -14.37 10.73 9.71
N MET A 102 -15.50 11.28 10.13
CA MET A 102 -16.36 10.62 11.12
C MET A 102 -16.89 9.27 10.62
N HIS A 103 -17.23 9.16 9.32
CA HIS A 103 -17.66 7.89 8.74
C HIS A 103 -16.59 6.80 8.89
N GLU A 104 -15.31 7.11 8.66
CA GLU A 104 -14.22 6.14 8.83
C GLU A 104 -14.10 5.68 10.30
N GLY A 105 -14.18 6.62 11.25
CA GLY A 105 -14.18 6.29 12.67
C GLY A 105 -15.36 5.41 13.09
N LEU A 106 -16.54 5.65 12.52
CA LEU A 106 -17.74 4.83 12.76
C LEU A 106 -17.59 3.40 12.23
N GLN A 107 -16.93 3.21 11.08
CA GLN A 107 -16.66 1.87 10.55
C GLN A 107 -15.75 1.07 11.48
N GLN A 108 -14.74 1.71 12.09
CA GLN A 108 -13.86 1.06 13.06
C GLN A 108 -14.57 0.73 14.38
N ALA A 109 -15.50 1.59 14.82
CA ALA A 109 -16.29 1.34 16.03
C ALA A 109 -17.32 0.21 15.86
N ARG A 110 -17.66 -0.15 14.62
CA ARG A 110 -18.58 -1.24 14.33
C ARG A 110 -17.95 -2.59 14.66
N ALA A 111 -18.58 -3.36 15.54
CA ALA A 111 -18.15 -4.72 15.81
C ALA A 111 -18.20 -5.57 14.53
N PRO A 112 -17.16 -6.37 14.23
CA PRO A 112 -17.18 -7.29 13.10
C PRO A 112 -18.28 -8.34 13.29
N ILE A 113 -18.80 -8.86 12.17
CA ILE A 113 -19.74 -9.98 12.22
C ILE A 113 -18.95 -11.22 12.62
N TYR A 114 -19.26 -11.76 13.80
CA TYR A 114 -18.59 -12.95 14.32
C TYR A 114 -19.10 -14.21 13.61
N ASP A 115 -18.17 -15.01 13.08
CA ASP A 115 -18.48 -16.32 12.48
C ASP A 115 -18.66 -17.39 13.55
N VAL A 116 -19.81 -17.34 14.21
CA VAL A 116 -20.18 -18.27 15.28
C VAL A 116 -20.19 -19.74 14.82
N PRO A 117 -20.74 -20.10 13.63
CA PRO A 117 -20.70 -21.48 13.15
C PRO A 117 -19.29 -22.06 13.04
N SER A 118 -18.35 -21.29 12.48
CA SER A 118 -16.95 -21.73 12.37
C SER A 118 -16.27 -21.83 13.73
N ALA A 119 -16.56 -20.92 14.66
CA ALA A 119 -16.05 -20.99 16.03
C ALA A 119 -16.55 -22.25 16.76
N ILE A 120 -17.82 -22.64 16.56
CA ILE A 120 -18.40 -23.87 17.12
C ILE A 120 -17.71 -25.10 16.53
N GLU A 121 -17.47 -25.13 15.22
CA GLU A 121 -16.81 -26.24 14.54
C GLU A 121 -15.40 -26.49 15.09
N VAL A 122 -14.60 -25.42 15.23
CA VAL A 122 -13.26 -25.49 15.83
C VAL A 122 -13.32 -25.91 17.29
N LEU A 123 -14.31 -25.42 18.05
CA LEU A 123 -14.47 -25.77 19.47
C LEU A 123 -14.82 -27.26 19.66
N LEU A 124 -15.70 -27.81 18.82
CA LEU A 124 -16.16 -29.20 18.93
C LEU A 124 -15.18 -30.21 18.33
N THR A 125 -14.60 -29.90 17.17
CA THR A 125 -13.74 -30.84 16.42
C THR A 125 -12.25 -30.58 16.61
N GLY A 126 -11.88 -29.50 17.31
CA GLY A 126 -10.49 -29.07 17.51
C GLY A 126 -9.78 -28.58 16.25
N THR A 127 -10.44 -28.64 15.09
CA THR A 127 -9.88 -28.32 13.77
C THR A 127 -10.93 -27.62 12.91
N TYR A 128 -10.51 -26.94 11.85
CA TYR A 128 -11.42 -26.30 10.90
C TYR A 128 -11.49 -27.13 9.61
N GLN A 129 -12.58 -27.83 9.35
CA GLN A 129 -12.65 -28.80 8.24
C GLN A 129 -12.84 -28.12 6.87
N ARG A 130 -13.29 -26.86 6.86
CA ARG A 130 -13.46 -26.05 5.64
C ARG A 130 -12.18 -25.36 5.19
N LEU A 131 -11.04 -25.64 5.82
CA LEU A 131 -9.77 -25.07 5.39
C LEU A 131 -9.37 -25.66 4.01
N PRO A 132 -8.93 -24.83 3.05
CA PRO A 132 -8.39 -25.33 1.80
C PRO A 132 -7.18 -26.25 2.05
N LYS A 133 -7.13 -27.38 1.32
CA LYS A 133 -6.04 -28.37 1.42
C LYS A 133 -4.65 -27.80 1.12
N CYS A 134 -4.54 -26.60 0.53
CA CYS A 134 -3.26 -25.94 0.30
C CYS A 134 -2.52 -25.52 1.58
N VAL A 135 -3.17 -25.54 2.75
CA VAL A 135 -2.50 -25.28 4.04
C VAL A 135 -1.72 -26.52 4.54
N GLU A 136 -2.02 -27.72 4.05
CA GLU A 136 -1.26 -28.94 4.38
C GLU A 136 0.20 -28.86 3.90
N ASP A 137 0.46 -28.05 2.86
CA ASP A 137 1.81 -27.82 2.29
C ASP A 137 2.69 -26.94 3.20
N VAL A 138 2.11 -26.26 4.19
CA VAL A 138 2.80 -25.33 5.11
C VAL A 138 3.22 -26.00 6.42
N GLY A 139 3.06 -27.33 6.53
CA GLY A 139 3.71 -28.14 7.58
C GLY A 139 2.79 -28.67 8.70
N MET A 140 1.47 -28.53 8.57
CA MET A 140 0.54 -29.29 9.42
C MET A 140 0.14 -30.59 8.73
N GLN A 141 0.93 -31.65 8.94
CA GLN A 141 0.46 -32.99 8.65
C GLN A 141 -0.47 -33.45 9.78
N SER A 142 -1.75 -33.65 9.49
CA SER A 142 -2.67 -34.30 10.42
C SER A 142 -2.17 -35.72 10.69
N THR A 143 -1.77 -35.99 11.93
CA THR A 143 -1.46 -37.36 12.37
C THR A 143 -2.74 -38.20 12.25
N LEU A 144 -2.67 -39.31 11.51
CA LEU A 144 -3.79 -40.24 11.40
C LEU A 144 -4.13 -40.76 12.80
N ASN A 145 -5.39 -40.63 13.20
CA ASN A 145 -5.86 -41.18 14.47
C ASN A 145 -5.78 -42.72 14.44
N GLY A 146 -5.55 -43.38 15.58
CA GLY A 146 -5.28 -44.83 15.65
C GLY A 146 -6.34 -45.71 14.95
N ASP A 147 -7.60 -45.28 15.00
CA ASP A 147 -8.72 -45.97 14.34
C ASP A 147 -8.70 -45.89 12.81
N GLN A 148 -8.06 -44.86 12.24
CA GLN A 148 -7.94 -44.65 10.80
C GLN A 148 -6.71 -45.34 10.19
N GLN A 149 -5.70 -45.67 11.02
CA GLN A 149 -4.47 -46.29 10.57
C GLN A 149 -4.71 -47.71 10.02
N GLY A 150 -5.51 -48.53 10.71
CA GLY A 150 -5.83 -49.90 10.28
C GLY A 150 -6.48 -49.98 8.89
N PRO A 151 -7.57 -49.23 8.64
CA PRO A 151 -8.18 -49.15 7.30
C PRO A 151 -7.24 -48.61 6.22
N ALA A 152 -6.36 -47.65 6.56
CA ALA A 152 -5.39 -47.10 5.62
C ALA A 152 -4.33 -48.13 5.21
N LEU A 153 -3.80 -48.91 6.15
CA LEU A 153 -2.85 -49.99 5.87
C LEU A 153 -3.45 -51.07 4.97
N LYS A 154 -4.72 -51.45 5.19
CA LYS A 154 -5.43 -52.39 4.30
C LYS A 154 -5.59 -51.88 2.86
N LYS A 155 -5.85 -50.58 2.70
CA LYS A 155 -5.91 -49.94 1.37
C LYS A 155 -4.53 -49.94 0.70
N LEU A 156 -3.47 -49.63 1.45
CA LEU A 156 -2.10 -49.69 0.94
C LEU A 156 -1.71 -51.11 0.52
N ASP A 157 -2.03 -52.14 1.31
CA ASP A 157 -1.80 -53.55 0.94
C ASP A 157 -2.46 -53.92 -0.39
N THR A 158 -3.69 -53.44 -0.61
CA THR A 158 -4.44 -53.69 -1.85
C THR A 158 -3.79 -52.99 -3.04
N LEU A 159 -3.36 -51.74 -2.87
CA LEU A 159 -2.67 -50.97 -3.91
C LEU A 159 -1.32 -51.60 -4.26
N VAL A 160 -0.55 -51.98 -3.25
CA VAL A 160 0.75 -52.65 -3.40
C VAL A 160 0.60 -53.95 -4.17
N ARG A 161 -0.39 -54.80 -3.81
CA ARG A 161 -0.68 -56.04 -4.55
C ARG A 161 -1.08 -55.76 -6.00
N SER A 162 -1.91 -54.74 -6.24
CA SER A 162 -2.29 -54.38 -7.61
C SER A 162 -1.08 -53.95 -8.44
N LYS A 163 -0.14 -53.19 -7.86
CA LYS A 163 1.06 -52.73 -8.56
C LYS A 163 2.07 -53.84 -8.83
N LEU A 164 2.21 -54.80 -7.91
CA LEU A 164 3.03 -55.99 -8.12
C LEU A 164 2.55 -56.83 -9.32
N LEU A 165 1.24 -56.86 -9.58
CA LEU A 165 0.67 -57.58 -10.74
C LEU A 165 0.94 -56.86 -12.07
N GLU A 166 1.09 -55.53 -12.05
CA GLU A 166 1.40 -54.75 -13.26
C GLU A 166 2.88 -54.81 -13.66
N VAL A 167 3.79 -55.08 -12.71
CA VAL A 167 5.23 -55.06 -12.92
C VAL A 167 5.72 -56.47 -13.28
N SER A 168 6.53 -56.59 -14.34
CA SER A 168 7.20 -57.84 -14.67
C SER A 168 8.29 -58.15 -13.64
N LEU A 169 7.99 -59.06 -12.71
CA LEU A 169 8.93 -59.51 -11.69
C LEU A 169 10.00 -60.42 -12.32
N PRO A 170 11.30 -60.21 -12.02
CA PRO A 170 12.39 -61.12 -12.39
C PRO A 170 12.15 -62.54 -11.84
N LYS A 171 12.61 -63.57 -12.56
CA LYS A 171 12.40 -64.98 -12.20
C LYS A 171 13.23 -65.45 -11.00
N GLU A 172 14.19 -64.62 -10.59
CA GLU A 172 15.18 -64.85 -9.55
C GLU A 172 14.61 -64.56 -8.14
N ILE A 173 13.41 -63.97 -8.04
CA ILE A 173 12.77 -63.67 -6.76
C ILE A 173 12.12 -64.92 -6.19
N THR A 174 12.69 -65.45 -5.11
CA THR A 174 12.21 -66.69 -4.47
C THR A 174 10.98 -66.47 -3.60
N GLU A 175 10.88 -65.33 -2.92
CA GLU A 175 9.80 -65.06 -1.96
C GLU A 175 9.29 -63.62 -2.03
N ILE A 176 7.97 -63.48 -2.14
CA ILE A 176 7.24 -62.21 -2.14
C ILE A 176 6.18 -62.27 -1.05
N LYS A 177 6.28 -61.38 -0.05
CA LYS A 177 5.29 -61.24 1.04
C LYS A 177 4.80 -59.80 1.10
N VAL A 178 3.49 -59.61 1.25
CA VAL A 178 2.89 -58.28 1.40
C VAL A 178 2.20 -58.21 2.76
N SER A 179 2.70 -57.34 3.63
CA SER A 179 2.18 -57.11 4.98
C SER A 179 2.31 -55.63 5.35
N ASP A 180 1.28 -55.08 6.01
CA ASP A 180 1.26 -53.72 6.58
C ASP A 180 1.68 -52.61 5.60
N GLY A 181 1.28 -52.71 4.33
CA GLY A 181 1.58 -51.74 3.28
C GLY A 181 3.00 -51.84 2.71
N VAL A 182 3.73 -52.92 3.02
CA VAL A 182 5.12 -53.15 2.59
C VAL A 182 5.25 -54.49 1.88
N VAL A 183 6.02 -54.50 0.79
CA VAL A 183 6.46 -55.71 0.10
C VAL A 183 7.82 -56.12 0.63
N LEU A 184 7.91 -57.34 1.10
CA LEU A 184 9.14 -58.04 1.33
C LEU A 184 9.48 -58.87 0.09
N LEU A 185 10.57 -58.50 -0.58
CA LEU A 185 11.16 -59.25 -1.70
C LEU A 185 12.45 -59.92 -1.21
N ARG A 186 12.59 -61.22 -1.45
CA ARG A 186 13.79 -61.97 -1.08
C ARG A 186 14.29 -62.82 -2.24
N VAL A 187 15.59 -62.73 -2.47
CA VAL A 187 16.39 -63.56 -3.38
C VAL A 187 17.38 -64.34 -2.50
N ASP A 188 17.32 -65.67 -2.55
CA ASP A 188 18.19 -66.50 -1.70
C ASP A 188 19.67 -66.34 -2.10
N GLY A 189 20.53 -66.10 -1.11
CA GLY A 189 21.97 -65.90 -1.30
C GLY A 189 22.38 -64.48 -1.73
N GLU A 190 21.45 -63.58 -2.08
CA GLU A 190 21.77 -62.23 -2.55
C GLU A 190 21.27 -61.10 -1.64
N PHE A 191 19.96 -60.90 -1.54
CA PHE A 191 19.41 -59.76 -0.79
C PHE A 191 17.95 -59.95 -0.37
N LYS A 192 17.53 -59.11 0.57
CA LYS A 192 16.18 -58.97 1.09
C LYS A 192 15.82 -57.48 1.14
N VAL A 193 14.75 -57.08 0.47
CA VAL A 193 14.31 -55.67 0.37
C VAL A 193 12.91 -55.50 0.92
N LEU A 194 12.71 -54.45 1.71
CA LEU A 194 11.40 -53.92 2.07
C LEU A 194 11.11 -52.70 1.19
N VAL A 195 10.02 -52.75 0.43
CA VAL A 195 9.62 -51.70 -0.51
C VAL A 195 8.17 -51.31 -0.27
N THR A 196 7.85 -50.03 -0.35
CA THR A 196 6.47 -49.51 -0.25
C THR A 196 6.15 -48.61 -1.45
N LEU A 197 4.88 -48.24 -1.62
CA LEU A 197 4.43 -47.33 -2.66
C LEU A 197 4.33 -45.89 -2.13
N GLY A 198 4.85 -44.93 -2.90
CA GLY A 198 4.75 -43.50 -2.61
C GLY A 198 6.10 -42.83 -2.41
N TYR A 199 6.42 -41.87 -3.29
CA TYR A 199 7.57 -40.97 -3.13
C TYR A 199 7.19 -39.54 -3.51
N ARG A 200 7.40 -38.58 -2.60
CA ARG A 200 7.19 -37.13 -2.80
C ARG A 200 5.91 -36.77 -3.57
N GLY A 201 4.77 -37.35 -3.18
CA GLY A 201 3.47 -37.09 -3.80
C GLY A 201 3.11 -37.97 -5.00
N HIS A 202 4.04 -38.79 -5.51
CA HIS A 202 3.76 -39.78 -6.55
C HIS A 202 3.46 -41.14 -5.94
N LEU A 203 2.18 -41.56 -5.97
CA LEU A 203 1.70 -42.84 -5.40
C LEU A 203 2.09 -44.07 -6.24
N SER A 204 2.57 -43.88 -7.48
CA SER A 204 2.95 -44.95 -8.39
C SER A 204 4.42 -45.40 -8.28
N MET A 205 5.24 -44.62 -7.58
CA MET A 205 6.68 -44.87 -7.43
C MET A 205 6.95 -45.84 -6.28
N TRP A 206 7.91 -46.74 -6.47
CA TRP A 206 8.41 -47.60 -5.41
C TRP A 206 9.45 -46.86 -4.55
N ARG A 207 9.33 -46.97 -3.22
CA ARG A 207 10.28 -46.46 -2.25
C ARG A 207 10.87 -47.62 -1.46
N ILE A 208 12.20 -47.71 -1.43
CA ILE A 208 12.92 -48.68 -0.59
C ILE A 208 12.90 -48.17 0.85
N LEU A 209 12.42 -49.00 1.78
CA LEU A 209 12.46 -48.73 3.21
C LEU A 209 13.71 -49.32 3.84
N HIS A 210 14.07 -50.54 3.43
CA HIS A 210 15.17 -51.28 4.03
C HIS A 210 15.75 -52.28 3.02
N LEU A 211 17.07 -52.44 3.03
CA LEU A 211 17.79 -53.37 2.17
C LEU A 211 18.80 -54.14 3.02
N GLU A 212 18.72 -55.46 3.02
CA GLU A 212 19.67 -56.37 3.67
C GLU A 212 20.34 -57.20 2.58
N LEU A 213 21.67 -57.14 2.49
CA LEU A 213 22.44 -58.03 1.61
C LEU A 213 22.72 -59.34 2.34
N LEU A 214 22.38 -60.46 1.70
CA LEU A 214 22.56 -61.82 2.18
C LEU A 214 23.83 -62.49 1.60
N VAL A 215 24.59 -61.77 0.75
CA VAL A 215 25.86 -62.25 0.20
C VAL A 215 26.93 -62.32 1.30
N GLY A 216 27.30 -63.53 1.69
CA GLY A 216 28.54 -63.84 2.39
C GLY A 216 29.31 -64.85 1.56
N GLY A 217 30.41 -64.43 0.92
CA GLY A 217 31.25 -65.34 0.15
C GLY A 217 31.96 -66.37 1.05
N GLU A 218 32.04 -67.62 0.59
CA GLU A 218 32.83 -68.72 1.17
C GLU A 218 34.37 -68.49 1.16
N TRP A 219 34.84 -67.24 1.17
CA TRP A 219 36.28 -66.90 1.21
C TRP A 219 36.73 -66.21 2.50
N ALA A 220 35.93 -66.25 3.56
CA ALA A 220 36.37 -65.83 4.90
C ALA A 220 36.13 -66.98 5.88
N GLY A 221 37.17 -67.79 6.10
CA GLY A 221 37.32 -68.50 7.35
C GLY A 221 37.29 -67.51 8.51
N GLU A 222 36.54 -67.87 9.55
CA GLU A 222 36.44 -67.21 10.86
C GLU A 222 36.01 -65.74 10.88
N GLY A 223 34.76 -65.53 11.32
CA GLY A 223 34.40 -64.39 12.18
C GLY A 223 34.26 -63.03 11.49
N GLY A 224 33.18 -62.82 10.74
CA GLY A 224 32.88 -61.47 10.25
C GLY A 224 31.47 -61.30 9.71
N ARG A 225 30.48 -61.11 10.59
CA ARG A 225 29.12 -60.70 10.19
C ARG A 225 29.14 -59.20 9.86
N ILE A 226 29.41 -58.85 8.62
CA ILE A 226 29.32 -57.46 8.14
C ILE A 226 27.83 -57.11 7.96
N LYS A 227 27.26 -56.38 8.91
CA LYS A 227 25.95 -55.73 8.74
C LYS A 227 26.17 -54.36 8.11
N THR A 228 26.01 -54.24 6.81
CA THR A 228 25.85 -52.94 6.14
C THR A 228 24.37 -52.57 6.12
N THR A 229 23.90 -51.98 7.21
CA THR A 229 22.61 -51.27 7.24
C THR A 229 22.78 -49.91 6.58
N CYS A 230 22.44 -49.81 5.29
CA CYS A 230 22.27 -48.51 4.64
C CYS A 230 20.83 -48.05 4.83
N SER A 231 20.62 -47.19 5.83
CA SER A 231 19.38 -46.44 6.05
C SER A 231 19.38 -45.20 5.13
N TRP A 232 18.48 -45.15 4.14
CA TRP A 232 18.25 -43.95 3.33
C TRP A 232 16.95 -43.27 3.79
N GLY A 233 17.09 -42.05 4.32
CA GLY A 233 16.00 -41.21 4.82
C GLY A 233 15.03 -40.73 3.74
#